data_AF-A0A078M6C1-F1
#
_entry.id   AF-A0A078M6C1-F1
#
_cell.length_a   1.000
_cell.length_b   1.000
_cell.length_c   1.000
_cell.angle_alpha   90.00
_cell.angle_beta   90.00
_cell.angle_gamma   90.00
#
_symmetry.space_group_name_H-M   'P 1'
#
loop_
_entity.id
_entity.type
_entity.pdbx_description
1 polymer ?
#
loop_
_entity_poly.entity_id
_entity_poly.type
_entity_poly.pdbx_seq_one_letter_code
_entity_poly.pdbx_strand_id
1 'polypeptide(L)'
;MNFTPYETAPVETIFSGQWVVGEDFPAGVYDVSLPETEETGSLEVTAHPDFNKSRHTLGSAEYGGMTEFTMSFEDGDVVELRYIPEVTLTER
;
A
#
# COMPACT_ATOMS: atom_id res chain seq x y z
N MET A 1 -7.63 -11.12 -35.58
CA MET A 1 -6.57 -11.08 -34.55
C MET A 1 -7.16 -11.61 -33.27
N ASN A 2 -6.59 -12.67 -32.70
CA ASN A 2 -6.94 -13.12 -31.36
C ASN A 2 -5.94 -12.45 -30.40
N PHE A 3 -6.44 -11.68 -29.45
CA PHE A 3 -5.65 -11.18 -28.34
C PHE A 3 -5.83 -12.16 -27.18
N THR A 4 -4.73 -12.74 -26.71
CA THR A 4 -4.71 -13.50 -25.46
C THR A 4 -4.29 -12.51 -24.36
N PRO A 5 -5.10 -12.29 -23.32
CA PRO A 5 -4.70 -11.47 -22.19
C PRO A 5 -3.41 -12.04 -21.58
N TYR A 6 -2.48 -11.15 -21.23
CA TYR A 6 -1.35 -11.54 -20.40
C TYR A 6 -1.85 -11.72 -18.97
N GLU A 7 -1.50 -12.84 -18.34
CA GLU A 7 -1.85 -13.11 -16.94
C GLU A 7 -0.94 -12.26 -16.05
N THR A 8 -1.51 -11.28 -15.35
CA THR A 8 -0.79 -10.42 -14.42
C THR A 8 -0.57 -11.15 -13.11
N ALA A 9 0.66 -11.13 -12.59
CA ALA A 9 0.94 -11.59 -11.25
C ALA A 9 0.33 -10.62 -10.21
N PRO A 10 -0.10 -11.11 -9.04
CA PRO A 10 -0.51 -10.23 -7.95
C PRO A 10 0.65 -9.31 -7.55
N VAL A 11 0.32 -8.04 -7.29
CA VAL A 11 1.30 -7.08 -6.77
C VAL A 11 1.54 -7.38 -5.30
N GLU A 12 2.72 -7.92 -5.00
CA GLU A 12 3.16 -8.21 -3.63
C GLU A 12 3.91 -7.04 -2.99
N THR A 13 4.38 -6.07 -3.80
CA THR A 13 5.16 -4.92 -3.32
C THR A 13 4.68 -3.66 -4.01
N ILE A 14 4.38 -2.63 -3.24
CA ILE A 14 4.13 -1.28 -3.75
C ILE A 14 5.32 -0.38 -3.45
N PHE A 15 5.64 0.51 -4.39
CA PHE A 15 6.75 1.46 -4.29
C PHE A 15 6.24 2.86 -3.94
N SER A 16 7.16 3.74 -3.50
CA SER A 16 6.86 5.17 -3.30
C SER A 16 6.07 5.75 -4.47
N GLY A 17 4.96 6.43 -4.19
CA GLY A 17 4.06 6.96 -5.20
C GLY A 17 2.59 6.65 -4.90
N GLN A 18 1.76 6.79 -5.93
CA GLN A 18 0.32 6.63 -5.86
C GLN A 18 -0.11 5.33 -6.56
N TRP A 19 -1.02 4.60 -5.93
CA TRP A 19 -1.57 3.33 -6.39
C TRP A 19 -3.10 3.37 -6.24
N VAL A 20 -3.83 2.80 -7.20
CA VAL A 20 -5.29 2.71 -7.22
C VAL A 20 -5.72 1.26 -6.99
N VAL A 21 -6.46 1.04 -5.92
CA VAL A 21 -6.96 -0.30 -5.55
C VAL A 21 -8.06 -0.72 -6.54
N GLY A 22 -8.00 -1.97 -7.00
CA GLY A 22 -8.85 -2.50 -8.06
C GLY A 22 -8.26 -2.34 -9.47
N GLU A 23 -7.32 -1.41 -9.66
CA GLU A 23 -6.60 -1.20 -10.93
C GLU A 23 -5.16 -1.70 -10.84
N ASP A 24 -4.38 -1.20 -9.87
CA ASP A 24 -2.97 -1.54 -9.72
C ASP A 24 -2.75 -2.80 -8.86
N PHE A 25 -3.60 -3.02 -7.85
CA PHE A 25 -3.62 -4.23 -7.03
C PHE A 25 -5.03 -4.53 -6.50
N PRO A 26 -5.39 -5.79 -6.22
CA PRO A 26 -6.75 -6.15 -5.85
C PRO A 26 -7.18 -5.55 -4.50
N ALA A 27 -8.49 -5.31 -4.34
CA ALA A 27 -9.07 -4.96 -3.05
C ALA A 27 -9.06 -6.17 -2.11
N GLY A 28 -8.91 -5.93 -0.80
CA GLY A 28 -8.78 -7.02 0.16
C GLY A 28 -8.22 -6.58 1.51
N VAL A 29 -7.93 -7.57 2.36
CA VAL A 29 -7.25 -7.38 3.65
C VAL A 29 -5.82 -7.85 3.50
N TYR A 30 -4.88 -7.00 3.90
CA TYR A 30 -3.46 -7.26 3.75
C TYR A 30 -2.73 -7.05 5.07
N ASP A 31 -1.73 -7.89 5.29
CA ASP A 31 -0.64 -7.59 6.20
C ASP A 31 0.41 -6.77 5.44
N VAL A 32 0.58 -5.53 5.85
CA VAL A 32 1.53 -4.57 5.30
C VAL A 32 2.81 -4.66 6.11
N SER A 33 3.95 -4.83 5.45
CA SER A 33 5.25 -4.93 6.12
C SER A 33 6.38 -4.20 5.39
N LEU A 34 7.40 -3.80 6.14
CA LEU A 34 8.66 -3.28 5.64
C LEU A 34 9.82 -3.69 6.56
N PRO A 35 11.08 -3.72 6.05
CA PRO A 35 12.25 -3.95 6.90
C PRO A 35 12.39 -2.91 8.01
N GLU A 36 13.06 -3.28 9.11
CA GLU A 36 13.44 -2.32 10.15
C GLU A 36 14.31 -1.20 9.57
N THR A 37 14.01 0.03 9.94
CA THR A 37 14.69 1.23 9.43
C THR A 37 14.63 2.38 10.43
N GLU A 38 15.62 3.25 10.37
CA GLU A 38 15.66 4.53 11.10
C GLU A 38 14.91 5.65 10.34
N GLU A 39 14.51 5.40 9.09
CA GLU A 39 13.74 6.33 8.28
C GLU A 39 12.27 6.38 8.72
N THR A 40 11.58 7.45 8.34
CA THR A 40 10.15 7.63 8.62
C THR A 40 9.40 7.99 7.36
N GLY A 41 8.24 7.37 7.15
CA GLY A 41 7.34 7.73 6.07
C GLY A 41 5.88 7.54 6.44
N SER A 42 5.02 7.51 5.42
CA SER A 42 3.60 7.26 5.64
C SER A 42 2.94 6.51 4.51
N LEU A 43 1.95 5.70 4.88
CA LEU A 43 0.95 5.13 3.98
C LEU A 43 -0.36 5.88 4.22
N GLU A 44 -0.84 6.61 3.23
CA GLU A 44 -2.10 7.36 3.28
C GLU A 44 -3.11 6.71 2.33
N VAL A 45 -4.36 6.56 2.77
CA VAL A 45 -5.43 5.98 1.96
C VAL A 45 -6.62 6.93 1.90
N THR A 46 -7.12 7.17 0.70
CA THR A 46 -8.28 8.03 0.45
C THR A 46 -9.29 7.32 -0.45
N ALA A 47 -10.58 7.29 -0.05
CA ALA A 47 -11.66 6.65 -0.85
C ALA A 47 -12.15 7.55 -2.01
N HIS A 48 -11.75 8.82 -1.99
CA HIS A 48 -11.96 9.87 -3.00
C HIS A 48 -10.87 10.91 -2.71
N PRO A 49 -10.37 11.70 -3.69
CA PRO A 49 -9.35 12.73 -3.44
C PRO A 49 -9.65 13.71 -2.29
N ASP A 50 -10.91 13.78 -1.85
CA ASP A 50 -11.36 14.68 -0.78
C ASP A 50 -11.64 13.99 0.57
N PHE A 51 -11.50 12.65 0.68
CA PHE A 51 -11.85 11.91 1.88
C PHE A 51 -10.72 10.99 2.36
N ASN A 52 -9.95 11.49 3.33
CA ASN A 52 -8.93 10.71 4.03
C ASN A 52 -9.59 9.59 4.86
N LYS A 53 -9.25 8.35 4.53
CA LYS A 53 -9.75 7.14 5.18
C LYS A 53 -8.82 6.69 6.30
N SER A 54 -7.51 6.66 6.02
CA SER A 54 -6.50 6.34 7.03
C SER A 54 -5.14 6.94 6.69
N ARG A 55 -4.29 7.04 7.72
CA ARG A 55 -2.88 7.37 7.61
C ARG A 55 -2.10 6.60 8.66
N HIS A 56 -1.07 5.90 8.21
CA HIS A 56 -0.16 5.16 9.07
C HIS A 56 1.25 5.74 8.96
N THR A 57 1.89 6.03 10.10
CA THR A 57 3.31 6.37 10.15
C THR A 57 4.13 5.08 10.03
N LEU A 58 5.10 5.07 9.12
CA LEU A 58 5.93 3.91 8.82
C LEU A 58 7.37 4.10 9.28
N GLY A 59 8.06 2.99 9.51
CA GLY A 59 9.51 2.97 9.76
C GLY A 59 9.86 3.06 11.24
N SER A 60 10.73 4.00 11.61
CA SER A 60 11.37 4.07 12.92
C SER A 60 10.38 4.13 14.09
N ALA A 61 10.47 3.14 14.98
CA ALA A 61 9.67 3.03 16.19
C ALA A 61 9.95 4.16 17.19
N GLU A 62 11.16 4.75 17.19
CA GLU A 62 11.51 5.91 18.03
C GLU A 62 10.58 7.10 17.73
N TYR A 63 10.19 7.25 16.46
CA TYR A 63 9.28 8.30 15.99
C TYR A 63 7.82 7.82 15.86
N GLY A 64 7.49 6.66 16.43
CA GLY A 64 6.15 6.08 16.38
C GLY A 64 5.77 5.45 15.04
N GLY A 65 6.76 5.15 14.20
CA GLY A 65 6.60 4.39 12.97
C GLY A 65 6.31 2.92 13.24
N MET A 66 5.51 2.32 12.36
CA MET A 66 5.23 0.89 12.35
C MET A 66 5.94 0.25 11.16
N THR A 67 6.42 -0.97 11.35
CA THR A 67 7.00 -1.80 10.28
C THR A 67 6.09 -2.95 9.87
N GLU A 68 5.04 -3.24 10.64
CA GLU A 68 4.06 -4.28 10.35
C GLU A 68 2.68 -3.91 10.91
N PHE A 69 1.63 -4.06 10.10
CA PHE A 69 0.24 -3.88 10.53
C PHE A 69 -0.73 -4.48 9.50
N THR A 70 -1.94 -4.81 9.93
CA THR A 70 -3.02 -5.27 9.04
C THR A 70 -3.93 -4.10 8.67
N MET A 71 -4.31 -3.98 7.39
CA MET A 71 -5.38 -3.07 6.98
C MET A 71 -6.19 -3.59 5.78
N SER A 72 -7.37 -3.02 5.59
CA SER A 72 -8.24 -3.30 4.45
C SER A 72 -8.21 -2.19 3.41
N PHE A 73 -8.15 -2.56 2.14
CA PHE A 73 -8.30 -1.67 0.99
C PHE A 73 -9.59 -2.00 0.25
N GLU A 74 -10.33 -0.97 -0.15
CA GLU A 74 -11.56 -1.08 -0.92
C GLU A 74 -11.33 -0.65 -2.37
N ASP A 75 -12.11 -1.21 -3.30
CA ASP A 75 -12.04 -0.85 -4.72
C ASP A 75 -12.21 0.66 -4.92
N GLY A 76 -11.30 1.28 -5.67
CA GLY A 76 -11.25 2.72 -5.89
C GLY A 76 -10.51 3.52 -4.80
N ASP A 77 -10.04 2.90 -3.71
CA ASP A 77 -9.13 3.57 -2.77
C ASP A 77 -7.85 4.00 -3.50
N VAL A 78 -7.40 5.21 -3.20
CA VAL A 78 -6.09 5.72 -3.63
C VAL A 78 -5.13 5.61 -2.46
N VAL A 79 -4.05 4.85 -2.66
CA VAL A 79 -2.98 4.62 -1.69
C VAL A 79 -1.76 5.42 -2.08
N GLU A 80 -1.22 6.20 -1.16
CA GLU A 80 -0.01 6.98 -1.36
C GLU A 80 1.07 6.58 -0.35
N LEU A 81 2.18 6.05 -0.87
CA LEU A 81 3.37 5.72 -0.08
C LEU A 81 4.38 6.87 -0.20
N ARG A 82 4.71 7.49 0.93
CA ARG A 82 5.63 8.64 0.99
C ARG A 82 6.84 8.32 1.86
N TYR A 83 8.02 8.72 1.38
CA TYR A 83 9.30 8.73 2.11
C TYR A 83 9.80 7.36 2.60
N ILE A 84 9.20 6.26 2.14
CA ILE A 84 9.71 4.89 2.29
C ILE A 84 9.72 4.26 0.90
N PRO A 85 10.81 3.60 0.47
CA PRO A 85 11.00 3.16 -0.91
C PRO A 85 9.93 2.16 -1.36
N GLU A 86 9.57 1.23 -0.48
CA GLU A 86 8.62 0.16 -0.77
C GLU A 86 8.00 -0.42 0.51
N VAL A 87 6.84 -1.04 0.36
CA VAL A 87 6.24 -1.94 1.37
C VAL A 87 5.74 -3.21 0.69
N THR A 88 5.75 -4.32 1.42
CA THR A 88 5.21 -5.60 0.99
C THR A 88 3.76 -5.74 1.47
N LEU A 89 2.88 -6.14 0.56
CA LEU A 89 1.48 -6.48 0.80
C LEU A 89 1.33 -8.00 0.73
N THR A 90 0.95 -8.63 1.84
CA THR A 90 0.60 -10.06 1.88
C THR A 90 -0.90 -10.20 2.07
N GLU A 91 -1.60 -10.80 1.11
CA GLU A 91 -3.04 -11.06 1.22
C GLU A 91 -3.32 -12.04 2.37
N ARG A 92 -4.41 -11.78 3.10
CA ARG A 92 -4.82 -12.55 4.28
C ARG A 92 -6.00 -13.47 4.04
#